data_AF-A0ABD0VA72-F1
#
_entry.id   AF-A0ABD0VA72-F1
#
_cell.length_a   1.000
_cell.length_b   1.000
_cell.length_c   1.000
_cell.angle_alpha   90.00
_cell.angle_beta   90.00
_cell.angle_gamma   90.00
#
_symmetry.space_group_name_H-M   'P 1'
#
loop_
_entity.id
_entity.type
_entity.pdbx_description
1 polymer ?
#
loop_
_entity_poly.entity_id
_entity_poly.type
_entity_poly.pdbx_seq_one_letter_code
_entity_poly.pdbx_strand_id
1 'polypeptide(L)'
;MEQVHKEMDSVFNEIIEEHEGKKLDGDDMNEDLVDILLRIKRHGEMDLSLTKEIIKAVILDLFIAGTETSSAAMVWAMLEPIRHPKVMQKAQLEVREALNGKRILEE
;
A
#
# COMPACT_ATOMS: atom_id res chain seq x y z
N MET A 1 -19.87 -12.16 -2.87
CA MET A 1 -18.56 -12.39 -3.52
C MET A 1 -18.55 -11.88 -4.95
N GLU A 2 -19.49 -12.27 -5.82
CA GLU A 2 -19.47 -11.85 -7.23
C GLU A 2 -19.48 -10.32 -7.44
N GLN A 3 -20.29 -9.59 -6.67
CA GLN A 3 -20.32 -8.12 -6.75
C GLN A 3 -18.99 -7.48 -6.32
N VAL A 4 -18.42 -7.93 -5.20
CA VAL A 4 -17.12 -7.44 -4.69
C VAL A 4 -16.01 -7.71 -5.70
N HIS A 5 -16.00 -8.88 -6.34
CA HIS A 5 -15.04 -9.17 -7.40
C HIS A 5 -15.19 -8.23 -8.60
N LYS A 6 -16.42 -7.90 -9.01
CA LYS A 6 -16.66 -6.95 -10.12
C LYS A 6 -16.21 -5.53 -9.78
N GLU A 7 -16.51 -5.07 -8.57
CA GLU A 7 -16.08 -3.75 -8.10
C GLU A 7 -14.56 -3.66 -8.05
N MET A 8 -13.90 -4.67 -7.47
CA MET A 8 -12.45 -4.73 -7.39
C MET A 8 -11.79 -4.81 -8.77
N ASP A 9 -12.35 -5.61 -9.68
CA ASP A 9 -11.85 -5.70 -11.06
C ASP A 9 -11.95 -4.35 -11.78
N SER A 10 -13.05 -3.62 -11.58
CA SER A 10 -13.24 -2.27 -12.13
C SER A 10 -12.17 -1.30 -11.62
N VAL A 11 -11.93 -1.27 -10.31
CA VAL A 11 -10.90 -0.41 -9.69
C VAL A 11 -9.52 -0.74 -10.26
N PHE A 12 -9.16 -2.02 -10.35
CA PHE A 12 -7.85 -2.37 -10.89
C PHE A 12 -7.71 -2.13 -12.39
N ASN A 13 -8.79 -2.22 -13.16
CA ASN A 13 -8.76 -1.81 -14.57
C ASN A 13 -8.43 -0.33 -14.70
N GLU A 14 -9.12 0.51 -13.93
CA GLU A 14 -8.90 1.96 -13.93
C GLU A 14 -7.47 2.32 -13.55
N ILE A 15 -6.95 1.72 -12.46
CA ILE A 15 -5.56 1.91 -12.04
C ILE A 15 -4.58 1.49 -13.14
N ILE A 16 -4.76 0.31 -13.74
CA ILE A 16 -3.84 -0.16 -14.80
C ILE A 16 -3.90 0.75 -16.03
N GLU A 17 -5.09 1.19 -16.43
CA GLU A 17 -5.27 2.07 -17.60
C GLU A 17 -4.64 3.45 -17.37
N GLU A 18 -4.73 3.99 -16.16
CA GLU A 18 -4.03 5.21 -15.77
C GLU A 18 -2.50 5.06 -15.92
N HIS A 19 -1.93 3.95 -15.44
CA HIS A 19 -0.49 3.69 -15.50
C HIS A 19 0.00 3.33 -16.91
N GLU A 20 -0.84 2.68 -17.74
CA GLU A 20 -0.53 2.46 -19.16
C GLU A 20 -0.53 3.77 -19.97
N GLY A 21 -1.31 4.77 -19.55
CA GLY A 21 -1.37 6.10 -20.15
C GLY A 21 -0.21 7.03 -19.78
N LYS A 22 0.52 6.75 -18.69
CA LYS A 22 1.71 7.50 -18.28
C LYS A 22 2.84 7.27 -19.29
N LYS A 23 3.36 8.34 -19.90
CA LYS A 23 4.61 8.26 -20.66
C LYS A 23 5.76 8.14 -19.67
N LEU A 24 6.37 6.96 -19.60
CA LEU A 24 7.60 6.73 -18.84
C LEU A 24 8.76 7.44 -19.55
N ASP A 25 8.89 8.75 -19.36
CA ASP A 25 10.15 9.43 -19.61
C ASP A 25 11.13 8.95 -18.53
N GLY A 26 12.27 8.41 -18.95
CA GLY A 26 13.08 7.43 -18.22
C GLY A 26 13.78 7.85 -16.93
N ASP A 27 13.26 8.83 -16.20
CA ASP A 27 13.75 9.28 -14.89
C ASP A 27 12.60 9.73 -13.97
N ASP A 28 11.44 9.07 -14.06
CA ASP A 28 10.31 9.38 -13.19
C ASP A 28 10.58 8.83 -11.78
N MET A 29 10.97 9.72 -10.86
CA MET A 29 11.16 9.46 -9.42
C MET A 29 9.89 8.97 -8.70
N ASN A 30 8.79 8.76 -9.44
CA ASN A 30 7.48 8.36 -8.96
C ASN A 30 7.02 7.01 -9.52
N GLU A 31 7.94 6.17 -10.03
CA GLU A 31 7.64 4.79 -10.43
C GLU A 31 7.11 3.97 -9.24
N ASP A 32 5.92 3.38 -9.39
CA ASP A 32 5.34 2.48 -8.38
C ASP A 32 5.30 1.00 -8.81
N LEU A 33 4.74 0.14 -7.96
CA LEU A 33 4.66 -1.30 -8.23
C LEU A 33 3.90 -1.62 -9.53
N VAL A 34 2.85 -0.88 -9.86
CA VAL A 34 2.05 -1.10 -11.07
C VAL A 34 2.88 -0.77 -12.30
N ASP A 35 3.64 0.33 -12.26
CA ASP A 35 4.57 0.71 -13.32
C ASP A 35 5.65 -0.36 -13.56
N ILE A 36 6.23 -0.89 -12.49
CA ILE A 36 7.24 -1.96 -12.55
C ILE A 36 6.65 -3.22 -13.18
N LEU A 37 5.46 -3.66 -12.74
CA LEU A 37 4.79 -4.84 -13.29
C LEU A 37 4.44 -4.66 -14.77
N LEU A 38 3.99 -3.47 -15.17
CA LEU A 38 3.73 -3.17 -16.58
C LEU A 38 5.02 -3.11 -17.41
N ARG A 39 6.13 -2.62 -16.85
CA ARG A 39 7.44 -2.63 -17.50
C ARG A 39 7.94 -4.06 -17.75
N ILE A 40 7.83 -4.93 -16.76
CA ILE A 40 8.20 -6.36 -16.87
C ILE A 40 7.35 -7.04 -17.96
N LYS A 41 6.03 -6.78 -17.97
CA LYS A 41 5.12 -7.27 -19.02
C LYS A 41 5.55 -6.83 -20.43
N ARG A 42 5.97 -5.57 -20.61
CA ARG A 42 6.38 -5.02 -21.92
C ARG A 42 7.70 -5.59 -22.44
N HIS A 43 8.68 -5.77 -21.57
CA HIS A 43 10.02 -6.21 -21.97
C HIS A 43 10.14 -7.74 -22.11
N GLY A 44 9.14 -8.49 -21.66
CA GLY A 44 9.18 -9.95 -21.72
C GLY A 44 10.32 -10.54 -20.88
N GLU A 45 10.72 -9.84 -19.81
CA GLU A 45 11.87 -10.19 -18.96
C GLU A 45 11.63 -11.44 -18.10
N MET A 46 10.40 -11.94 -18.06
CA MET A 46 10.02 -13.18 -17.39
C MET A 46 9.63 -14.26 -18.39
N ASP A 47 10.06 -15.49 -18.11
CA ASP A 47 9.67 -16.73 -18.83
C ASP A 47 8.15 -17.04 -18.66
N LEU A 48 7.50 -16.31 -17.77
CA LEU A 48 6.05 -16.28 -17.59
C LEU A 48 5.50 -15.04 -18.29
N SER A 49 4.67 -15.25 -19.31
CA SER A 49 3.91 -14.18 -19.96
C SER A 49 2.97 -13.50 -18.94
N LEU A 50 3.41 -12.38 -18.37
CA LEU A 50 2.67 -11.63 -17.36
C LEU A 50 1.40 -11.02 -17.99
N THR A 51 0.21 -11.53 -17.63
CA THR A 51 -1.08 -11.03 -18.15
C THR A 51 -1.66 -9.93 -17.26
N LYS A 52 -2.66 -9.18 -17.76
CA LYS A 52 -3.35 -8.14 -16.96
C LYS A 52 -4.01 -8.77 -15.72
N GLU A 53 -4.54 -9.97 -15.86
CA GLU A 53 -5.18 -10.75 -14.79
C GLU A 53 -4.17 -11.14 -13.70
N ILE A 54 -2.95 -11.53 -14.08
CA ILE A 54 -1.89 -11.84 -13.11
C ILE A 54 -1.47 -10.57 -12.36
N ILE A 55 -1.33 -9.44 -13.07
CA ILE A 55 -1.02 -8.15 -12.43
C ILE A 55 -2.10 -7.79 -11.39
N LYS A 56 -3.38 -7.89 -11.75
CA LYS A 56 -4.50 -7.66 -10.81
C LYS A 56 -4.45 -8.59 -9.61
N ALA A 57 -4.15 -9.88 -9.82
CA ALA A 57 -4.06 -10.85 -8.74
C ALA A 57 -2.92 -10.51 -7.77
N VAL A 58 -1.74 -10.16 -8.27
CA VAL A 58 -0.58 -9.76 -7.44
C VAL A 58 -0.90 -8.51 -6.62
N ILE A 59 -1.53 -7.49 -7.24
CA ILE A 59 -1.96 -6.28 -6.54
C ILE A 59 -2.95 -6.65 -5.43
N LEU A 60 -3.98 -7.45 -5.74
CA LEU A 60 -4.99 -7.87 -4.78
C LEU A 60 -4.38 -8.60 -3.58
N ASP A 61 -3.52 -9.58 -3.83
CA ASP A 61 -2.87 -10.39 -2.81
C ASP A 61 -2.04 -9.51 -1.86
N LEU A 62 -1.27 -8.56 -2.42
CA LEU A 62 -0.48 -7.63 -1.62
C LEU A 62 -1.36 -6.71 -0.76
N PHE A 63 -2.44 -6.15 -1.34
CA PHE A 63 -3.36 -5.28 -0.61
C PHE A 63 -4.06 -6.00 0.54
N ILE A 64 -4.56 -7.22 0.31
CA ILE A 64 -5.23 -8.01 1.35
C ILE A 64 -4.25 -8.37 2.46
N ALA A 65 -3.10 -8.95 2.10
CA ALA A 65 -2.10 -9.37 3.08
C ALA A 65 -1.57 -8.20 3.91
N GLY A 66 -1.33 -7.04 3.28
CA GLY A 66 -0.88 -5.83 3.96
C GLY A 66 -1.96 -5.23 4.87
N THR A 67 -3.21 -5.18 4.42
CA THR A 67 -4.30 -4.51 5.16
C THR A 67 -4.71 -5.31 6.40
N GLU A 68 -4.89 -6.61 6.29
CA GLU A 68 -5.34 -7.44 7.42
C GLU A 68 -4.30 -7.43 8.54
N THR A 69 -3.02 -7.62 8.19
CA THR A 69 -1.93 -7.68 9.17
C THR A 69 -1.65 -6.33 9.83
N SER A 70 -1.56 -5.25 9.04
CA SER A 70 -1.28 -3.90 9.57
C SER A 70 -2.43 -3.37 10.42
N SER A 71 -3.69 -3.59 10.02
CA SER A 71 -4.85 -3.18 10.81
C SER A 71 -4.92 -3.92 12.14
N ALA A 72 -4.68 -5.24 12.15
CA ALA A 72 -4.60 -6.01 13.39
C ALA A 72 -3.47 -5.51 14.30
N ALA A 73 -2.28 -5.27 13.75
CA ALA A 73 -1.15 -4.71 14.51
C ALA A 73 -1.49 -3.35 15.10
N MET A 74 -2.14 -2.46 14.35
CA MET A 74 -2.56 -1.14 14.82
C MET A 74 -3.58 -1.24 15.96
N VAL A 75 -4.56 -2.15 15.85
CA VAL A 75 -5.54 -2.42 16.91
C VAL A 75 -4.82 -2.81 18.20
N TRP A 76 -3.85 -3.72 18.14
CA TRP A 76 -3.06 -4.11 19.31
C TRP A 76 -2.19 -2.97 19.84
N ALA A 77 -1.54 -2.22 18.94
CA ALA A 77 -0.70 -1.08 19.29
C ALA A 77 -1.47 0.03 20.01
N MET A 78 -2.78 0.17 19.75
CA MET A 78 -3.64 1.10 20.49
C MET A 78 -4.24 0.45 21.74
N LEU A 79 -4.67 -0.81 21.66
CA LEU A 79 -5.38 -1.50 22.75
C LEU A 79 -4.45 -1.81 23.94
N GLU A 80 -3.24 -2.28 23.68
CA GLU A 80 -2.32 -2.74 24.72
C GLU A 80 -1.85 -1.59 25.63
N PRO A 81 -1.44 -0.42 25.11
CA PRO A 81 -1.08 0.70 25.96
C PRO A 81 -2.27 1.25 26.77
N ILE A 82 -3.50 1.22 26.22
CA ILE A 82 -4.70 1.65 26.96
C ILE A 82 -4.90 0.82 28.22
N ARG A 83 -4.61 -0.49 28.16
CA ARG A 83 -4.69 -1.40 29.31
C ARG A 83 -3.55 -1.21 30.32
N HIS A 84 -2.47 -0.53 29.92
CA HIS A 84 -1.27 -0.32 30.73
C HIS A 84 -0.90 1.18 30.81
N PRO A 85 -1.52 1.96 31.73
CA PRO A 85 -1.38 3.41 31.78
C PRO A 85 0.06 3.95 31.84
N LYS A 86 0.98 3.22 32.51
CA LYS A 86 2.40 3.58 32.56
C LYS A 86 3.08 3.49 31.18
N VAL A 87 2.72 2.48 30.39
CA VAL A 87 3.23 2.30 29.03
C VAL A 87 2.67 3.38 28.11
N MET A 88 1.37 3.68 28.19
CA MET A 88 0.74 4.78 27.44
C MET A 88 1.40 6.13 27.75
N GLN A 89 1.64 6.45 29.02
CA GLN A 89 2.28 7.71 29.41
C GLN A 89 3.69 7.82 28.82
N LYS A 90 4.46 6.73 28.83
CA LYS A 90 5.79 6.68 28.25
C LYS A 90 5.75 6.88 26.72
N ALA A 91 4.89 6.15 26.01
CA ALA A 91 4.77 6.27 24.56
C ALA A 91 4.36 7.69 24.12
N GLN A 92 3.42 8.32 24.84
CA GLN A 92 3.02 9.70 24.57
C GLN A 92 4.16 10.71 24.82
N LEU A 93 4.99 10.48 25.84
CA LEU A 93 6.14 11.31 26.14
C LEU A 93 7.21 11.18 25.05
N GLU A 94 7.54 9.96 24.62
CA GLU A 94 8.49 9.68 23.54
C GLU A 94 8.07 10.36 22.22
N VAL A 95 6.80 10.26 21.84
CA VAL A 95 6.28 10.95 20.64
C VAL A 95 6.41 12.48 20.78
N ARG A 96 6.07 13.05 21.94
CA ARG A 96 6.21 14.51 22.15
C ARG A 96 7.66 14.97 22.10
N GLU A 97 8.59 14.19 22.66
CA GLU A 97 10.02 14.48 22.62
C GLU A 97 10.55 14.40 21.19
N ALA A 98 10.22 13.33 20.44
CA ALA A 98 10.62 13.17 19.05
C ALA A 98 10.12 14.31 18.16
N LEU A 99 8.94 14.87 18.46
CA LEU A 99 8.36 15.99 17.73
C LEU A 99 8.76 17.37 18.29
N ASN A 100 9.70 17.45 19.25
CA ASN A 100 10.08 18.68 19.94
C ASN A 100 8.88 19.47 20.50
N GLY A 101 7.85 18.77 20.97
CA GLY A 101 6.62 19.35 21.48
C GLY A 101 5.69 19.96 20.44
N LYS A 102 6.02 19.86 19.13
CA LYS A 102 5.12 20.30 18.06
C LYS A 102 3.87 19.43 18.05
N ARG A 103 2.70 20.07 18.11
CA ARG A 103 1.40 19.39 18.10
C ARG A 103 0.82 19.22 16.70
N ILE A 104 1.36 19.94 15.73
CA ILE A 104 0.93 19.94 14.33
C ILE A 104 2.18 19.75 13.50
N LEU A 105 2.12 18.76 12.60
CA LEU A 105 3.09 18.58 11.53
C LEU A 105 2.45 19.21 10.29
N GLU A 106 3.15 20.14 9.66
CA GLU A 106 2.79 20.59 8.31
C GLU A 106 3.32 19.51 7.36
N GLU A 107 2.44 19.01 6.49
CA GLU A 107 2.77 18.06 5.40
C GLU A 107 3.67 18.72 4.35
#